data_AF-A0A258R0J3-F1
#
_entry.id   AF-A0A258R0J3-F1
#
_cell.length_a   1.000
_cell.length_b   1.000
_cell.length_c   1.000
_cell.angle_alpha   90.00
_cell.angle_beta   90.00
_cell.angle_gamma   90.00
#
_symmetry.space_group_name_H-M   'P 1'
#
loop_
_entity.id
_entity.type
_entity.pdbx_description
1 polymer ?
#
loop_
_entity_poly.entity_id
_entity_poly.type
_entity_poly.pdbx_seq_one_letter_code
_entity_poly.pdbx_strand_id
1 'polypeptide(L)' 'MGSTEAAEAARHGGYELVDKLARREIFIQGSMAERFKEGVEALIETRPAGPSEEEMDAYIERYTALMQQPVVLH' A
#
# COMPACT_ATOMS: atom_id res chain seq x y z
N MET A 1 -10.68 -1.23 -15.81
CA MET A 1 -10.60 -2.53 -15.12
C MET A 1 -9.31 -2.51 -14.32
N GLY A 2 -9.34 -2.16 -13.03
CA GLY A 2 -8.13 -2.03 -12.19
C GLY A 2 -8.40 -2.15 -10.69
N SER A 3 -9.65 -2.37 -10.28
CA SER A 3 -10.09 -2.36 -8.88
C SER A 3 -10.01 -3.73 -8.21
N THR A 4 -9.75 -4.81 -8.96
CA THR A 4 -9.86 -6.19 -8.45
C THR A 4 -8.53 -6.73 -7.91
N GLU A 5 -7.38 -6.27 -8.43
CA GLU A 5 -6.08 -6.87 -8.11
C GLU A 5 -5.62 -6.56 -6.67
N ALA A 6 -5.81 -5.32 -6.21
CA ALA A 6 -5.54 -4.94 -4.82
C ALA A 6 -6.45 -5.69 -3.83
N ALA A 7 -7.71 -5.91 -4.21
CA ALA A 7 -8.67 -6.65 -3.40
C ALA A 7 -8.36 -8.17 -3.36
N GLU A 8 -7.77 -8.73 -4.42
CA GLU A 8 -7.31 -10.12 -4.42
C GLU A 8 -6.01 -10.34 -3.64
N ALA A 9 -5.08 -9.39 -3.66
CA ALA A 9 -3.89 -9.44 -2.79
C ALA A 9 -4.29 -9.49 -1.31
N ALA A 10 -5.28 -8.67 -0.91
CA ALA A 10 -5.86 -8.67 0.43
C ALA A 10 -6.38 -10.05 0.88
N ARG A 11 -6.93 -10.84 -0.06
CA ARG A 11 -7.50 -12.18 0.20
C ARG A 11 -6.43 -13.24 0.45
N HIS A 12 -5.21 -13.03 -0.03
CA HIS A 12 -4.09 -13.97 0.12
C HIS A 12 -3.22 -13.69 1.37
N GLY A 13 -3.58 -12.70 2.19
CA GLY A 13 -2.96 -12.45 3.50
C GLY A 13 -1.76 -11.50 3.50
N GLY A 14 -1.52 -10.78 2.40
CA GLY A 14 -0.45 -9.77 2.33
C GLY A 14 -0.51 -8.94 1.06
N TYR A 15 0.25 -7.84 1.04
CA TYR A 15 0.38 -6.95 -0.10
C TYR A 15 1.83 -6.92 -0.58
N GLU A 16 2.02 -7.04 -1.88
CA GLU A 16 3.31 -6.79 -2.51
C GLU A 16 3.30 -5.38 -3.09
N LEU A 17 4.18 -4.51 -2.60
CA LEU A 17 4.34 -3.17 -3.15
C LEU A 17 5.63 -3.16 -3.96
N VAL A 18 5.50 -2.82 -5.24
CA VAL A 18 6.60 -2.81 -6.21
C VAL A 18 6.94 -1.38 -6.57
N ASP A 19 8.10 -0.92 -6.11
CA ASP A 19 8.68 0.35 -6.51
C ASP A 19 9.50 0.13 -7.79
N LYS A 20 8.93 0.53 -8.93
CA LYS A 20 9.58 0.40 -10.24
C LYS A 20 10.73 1.39 -10.46
N LEU A 21 10.70 2.54 -9.78
CA LEU A 21 11.75 3.57 -9.91
C LEU A 21 13.03 3.11 -9.21
N ALA A 22 12.89 2.62 -7.97
CA ALA A 22 13.98 2.14 -7.16
C ALA A 22 14.32 0.66 -7.44
N ARG A 23 13.49 -0.05 -8.22
CA ARG A 23 13.55 -1.51 -8.44
C ARG A 23 13.56 -2.28 -7.13
N ARG A 24 12.62 -1.95 -6.25
CA ARG A 24 12.49 -2.56 -4.91
C ARG A 24 11.11 -3.17 -4.76
N GLU A 25 11.07 -4.31 -4.10
CA GLU A 25 9.86 -5.09 -3.89
C GLU A 25 9.75 -5.31 -2.39
N ILE A 26 8.58 -5.05 -1.81
CA ILE A 26 8.36 -5.22 -0.39
C ILE A 26 7.10 -6.04 -0.18
N PHE A 27 7.13 -6.92 0.80
CA PHE A 27 5.98 -7.71 1.17
C PHE A 27 5.47 -7.29 2.54
N ILE A 28 4.22 -6.85 2.60
CA ILE A 28 3.55 -6.39 3.80
C ILE A 28 2.55 -7.47 4.25
N GLN A 29 2.64 -7.91 5.51
CA GLN A 29 1.74 -8.90 6.11
C GLN A 29 1.26 -8.47 7.51
N GLY A 30 0.26 -9.19 8.03
CA GLY A 30 -0.23 -9.03 9.40
C GLY A 30 -0.78 -7.63 9.67
N SER A 31 -0.44 -7.06 10.82
CA SER A 31 -0.96 -5.77 11.27
C SER A 31 -0.62 -4.62 10.32
N MET A 32 0.49 -4.72 9.59
CA MET A 32 0.86 -3.70 8.60
C MET A 32 0.02 -3.81 7.33
N ALA A 33 -0.35 -5.03 6.92
CA ALA A 33 -1.22 -5.27 5.78
C ALA A 33 -2.65 -4.81 6.08
N GLU A 34 -3.14 -5.03 7.29
CA GLU A 34 -4.44 -4.52 7.74
C GLU A 34 -4.47 -2.98 7.68
N ARG A 35 -3.46 -2.30 8.24
CA ARG A 35 -3.37 -0.84 8.19
C ARG A 35 -3.25 -0.30 6.77
N PHE A 36 -2.52 -1.01 5.91
CA PHE A 36 -2.41 -0.65 4.50
C PHE A 36 -3.78 -0.73 3.82
N LYS A 37 -4.52 -1.83 4.04
CA LYS A 37 -5.89 -2.04 3.55
C LYS A 37 -6.82 -0.92 4.00
N GLU A 38 -6.84 -0.62 5.29
CA GLU A 38 -7.70 0.44 5.85
C GLU A 38 -7.41 1.81 5.22
N GLY A 39 -6.14 2.16 5.01
CA GLY A 39 -5.79 3.42 4.38
C GLY A 39 -6.14 3.47 2.88
N VAL A 40 -6.02 2.35 2.15
CA VAL A 40 -6.50 2.26 0.75
C VAL A 40 -8.02 2.37 0.69
N GLU A 41 -8.76 1.68 1.56
CA GLU A 41 -10.22 1.80 1.65
C GLU A 41 -10.63 3.24 1.97
N ALA A 42 -9.97 3.91 2.92
CA ALA A 42 -10.24 5.30 3.23
C ALA A 42 -9.95 6.25 2.05
N LEU A 43 -8.89 6.00 1.27
CA LEU A 43 -8.59 6.73 0.03
C LEU A 43 -9.67 6.53 -1.04
N ILE A 44 -10.26 5.34 -1.10
CA ILE A 44 -11.37 5.03 -2.00
C ILE A 44 -12.67 5.69 -1.53
N GLU A 45 -12.97 5.63 -0.24
CA GLU A 45 -14.19 6.22 0.34
C GLU A 45 -14.18 7.77 0.27
N THR A 46 -13.01 8.39 0.41
CA THR A 46 -12.87 9.85 0.35
C THR A 46 -13.06 10.42 -1.06
N ARG A 47 -12.98 9.60 -2.10
CA ARG A 47 -13.11 10.02 -3.51
C ARG A 47 -14.25 9.27 -4.22
N PRO A 48 -15.33 9.95 -4.64
CA PRO A 48 -16.43 9.31 -5.36
C PRO A 48 -16.04 8.73 -6.73
N ALA A 49 -14.91 9.15 -7.30
CA ALA A 49 -14.36 8.62 -8.56
C ALA A 49 -13.25 7.57 -8.36
N GLY A 50 -12.88 7.26 -7.11
CA GLY A 50 -11.67 6.52 -6.77
C GLY A 50 -10.42 7.42 -6.68
N PRO A 51 -9.38 6.99 -5.95
CA PRO A 51 -8.14 7.74 -5.82
C PRO A 51 -7.36 7.66 -7.15
N SER A 52 -6.68 8.75 -7.50
CA SER A 52 -5.86 8.81 -8.72
C SER A 52 -4.57 7.98 -8.54
N GLU A 53 -3.94 7.58 -9.66
CA GLU A 53 -2.64 6.90 -9.65
C GLU A 53 -1.62 7.66 -8.79
N GLU A 54 -1.53 8.99 -8.95
CA GLU A 54 -0.65 9.85 -8.16
C GLU A 54 -0.90 9.77 -6.64
N GLU A 55 -2.15 9.64 -6.21
CA GLU A 55 -2.50 9.52 -4.78
C GLU A 55 -2.17 8.12 -4.24
N MET A 56 -2.39 7.08 -5.05
CA MET A 56 -1.98 5.72 -4.72
C MET A 56 -0.44 5.61 -4.64
N ASP A 57 0.27 6.17 -5.62
CA ASP A 57 1.73 6.21 -5.66
C ASP A 57 2.30 6.96 -4.44
N ALA A 58 1.77 8.15 -4.12
CA ALA A 58 2.20 8.90 -2.94
C ALA A 58 1.93 8.15 -1.62
N TYR A 59 0.83 7.39 -1.55
CA TYR A 59 0.52 6.55 -0.40
C TYR A 59 1.48 5.35 -0.27
N ILE A 60 1.74 4.65 -1.38
CA ILE A 60 2.69 3.53 -1.45
C ILE A 60 4.11 4.01 -1.12
N GLU A 61 4.52 5.16 -1.66
CA GLU A 61 5.84 5.76 -1.41
C GLU A 61 6.06 6.04 0.07
N ARG A 62 5.02 6.47 0.80
CA ARG A 62 5.12 6.68 2.25
C ARG A 62 5.44 5.39 3.00
N TYR A 63 4.90 4.26 2.56
CA TYR A 63 5.19 2.95 3.15
C TYR A 63 6.59 2.44 2.77
N THR A 64 7.05 2.66 1.54
CA THR A 64 8.42 2.30 1.11
C THR A 64 9.49 3.21 1.72
N ALA A 65 9.19 4.50 1.91
CA ALA A 65 10.08 5.50 2.51
C ALA A 65 10.25 5.34 4.03
N LEU A 66 9.20 4.89 4.75
CA LEU A 66 9.29 4.59 6.18
C LEU A 66 10.36 3.52 6.52
N MET A 67 10.77 2.70 5.54
CA MET A 67 11.84 1.71 5.70
C MET A 67 13.26 2.26 5.58
N GLN A 68 13.46 3.52 5.21
CA GLN A 68 14.76 4.18 5.32
C GLN A 68 15.12 4.54 6.77
N GLN A 69 14.16 4.44 7.70
CA GLN A 69 14.41 4.69 9.11
C GLN A 69 14.46 3.34 9.84
N PRO A 70 15.59 2.98 10.49
CA PRO A 70 15.62 1.81 11.34
C PRO A 70 14.60 2.04 12.45
N VAL A 71 13.51 1.27 12.42
CA VAL A 71 12.55 1.25 13.52
C VAL A 71 13.27 0.62 14.70
N VAL A 72 13.88 1.46 15.54
CA VAL A 72 14.44 1.01 16.81
C VAL A 72 13.24 0.68 17.70
N LEU A 73 12.83 -0.58 17.71
CA LEU A 73 12.02 -1.10 18.81
C LEU A 73 12.78 -0.84 20.11
N HIS A 74 12.19 -0.03 21.00
CA HIS A 74 12.59 0.05 22.41
C HIS A 74 11.77 -0.94 23.22
#